data_AF-A0A428NR51-F1
#
_entry.id   AF-A0A428NR51-F1
#
_cell.length_a   1.000
_cell.length_b   1.000
_cell.length_c   1.000
_cell.angle_alpha   90.00
_cell.angle_beta   90.00
_cell.angle_gamma   90.00
#
_symmetry.space_group_name_H-M   'P 1'
#
loop_
_entity.id
_entity.type
_entity.pdbx_description
1 polymer ?
#
loop_
_entity_poly.entity_id
_entity_poly.type
_entity_poly.pdbx_seq_one_letter_code
_entity_poly.pdbx_strand_id
1 'polypeptide(L)'
;MVPIGSSSVEKGTKFIETNLPNQTPAPTVYGSYEQTYKDPNVDIIYIGTPHAFHTQNCLDAIAQGKHVLCEKAFTLNARDAREVFEAAKQKGVFVMEAMWTRFFPLVKTLQKLVHEEKVVGDVIRVFCDFAMNMHLESLGPESRLKNPALGAGSLLNIGIYSLTWGLVTLDSGVGEKAQTPKIAAAQTLVDGVDYASSIILLYPDGKQGILTSNVSVKTPTGFCRIEGTDGYIIVEGPAGSVPVSFTVYKNEETEGKKYEFERPGKGFYWEADAVAVDIAAGRTESQTALG
;
A
#
# COMPACT_ATOMS: atom_id res chain seq x y z
N MET A 1 1.43 -14.99 23.04
CA MET A 1 1.22 -15.39 21.63
C MET A 1 0.01 -14.66 21.11
N VAL A 2 0.07 -14.10 19.91
CA VAL A 2 -0.95 -13.18 19.39
C VAL A 2 -2.19 -13.96 18.90
N PRO A 3 -3.41 -13.60 19.31
CA PRO A 3 -4.63 -14.27 18.85
C PRO A 3 -4.97 -13.93 17.40
N ILE A 4 -5.76 -14.79 16.76
CA ILE A 4 -6.32 -14.61 15.40
C ILE A 4 -7.83 -14.48 15.52
N GLY A 5 -8.37 -13.35 15.06
CA GLY A 5 -9.82 -13.16 14.89
C GLY A 5 -10.29 -13.66 13.53
N SER A 6 -11.34 -14.47 13.49
CA SER A 6 -11.95 -14.97 12.26
C SER A 6 -13.47 -14.90 12.33
N SER A 7 -14.15 -14.99 11.18
CA SER A 7 -15.62 -15.05 11.14
C SER A 7 -16.19 -16.36 11.71
N SER A 8 -15.34 -17.36 11.95
CA SER A 8 -15.66 -18.58 12.69
C SER A 8 -14.39 -19.23 13.23
N VAL A 9 -14.52 -19.97 14.33
CA VAL A 9 -13.40 -20.74 14.91
C VAL A 9 -12.86 -21.74 13.88
N GLU A 10 -13.74 -22.44 13.18
CA GLU A 10 -13.37 -23.43 12.15
C GLU A 10 -12.44 -22.83 11.08
N LYS A 11 -12.80 -21.67 10.52
CA LYS A 11 -11.97 -21.00 9.51
C LYS A 11 -10.62 -20.56 10.08
N GLY A 12 -10.60 -20.05 11.31
CA GLY A 12 -9.37 -19.63 11.99
C GLY A 12 -8.45 -20.82 12.29
N THR A 13 -8.99 -21.94 12.77
CA THR A 13 -8.24 -23.17 13.01
C THR A 13 -7.63 -23.69 11.71
N LYS A 14 -8.43 -23.78 10.64
CA LYS A 14 -7.95 -24.21 9.32
C LYS A 14 -6.84 -23.30 8.78
N PHE A 15 -6.94 -22.00 9.04
CA PHE A 15 -5.88 -21.05 8.67
C PHE A 15 -4.57 -21.37 9.38
N ILE A 16 -4.60 -21.63 10.70
CA ILE A 16 -3.41 -22.01 11.48
C ILE A 16 -2.82 -23.32 10.95
N GLU A 17 -3.64 -24.36 10.76
CA GLU A 17 -3.18 -25.65 10.26
C GLU A 17 -2.50 -25.53 8.88
N THR A 18 -3.02 -24.66 8.02
CA THR A 18 -2.51 -24.50 6.65
C THR A 18 -1.26 -23.63 6.61
N ASN A 19 -1.25 -22.50 7.32
CA ASN A 19 -0.25 -21.45 7.14
C ASN A 19 0.80 -21.41 8.26
N LEU A 20 0.49 -21.98 9.42
CA LEU A 20 1.32 -21.97 10.62
C LEU A 20 1.47 -23.38 11.26
N PRO A 21 1.63 -24.48 10.47
CA PRO A 21 1.56 -25.85 11.00
C PRO A 21 2.59 -26.18 12.08
N ASN A 22 3.71 -25.46 12.10
CA ASN A 22 4.83 -25.69 13.02
C ASN A 22 4.92 -24.65 14.14
N GLN A 23 3.96 -23.72 14.23
CA GLN A 23 3.99 -22.65 15.23
C GLN A 23 3.65 -23.20 16.61
N THR A 24 4.60 -23.10 17.55
CA THR A 24 4.40 -23.54 18.93
C THR A 24 4.77 -22.42 19.93
N PRO A 25 3.88 -22.08 20.89
CA PRO A 25 2.50 -22.57 20.99
C PRO A 25 1.61 -22.01 19.86
N ALA A 26 0.55 -22.73 19.50
CA ALA A 26 -0.37 -22.29 18.45
C ALA A 26 -1.08 -20.97 18.86
N PRO A 27 -1.37 -20.07 17.90
CA PRO A 27 -2.18 -18.88 18.16
C PRO A 27 -3.57 -19.24 18.70
N THR A 28 -4.08 -18.46 19.65
CA THR A 28 -5.49 -18.56 20.07
C THR A 28 -6.40 -18.11 18.93
N VAL A 29 -7.49 -18.85 18.65
CA VAL A 29 -8.47 -18.49 17.63
C VAL A 29 -9.74 -17.96 18.29
N TYR A 30 -10.15 -16.76 17.87
CA TYR A 30 -11.45 -16.20 18.19
C TYR A 30 -12.41 -16.38 17.01
N GLY A 31 -13.66 -16.73 17.32
CA GLY A 31 -14.73 -16.95 16.34
C GLY A 31 -15.46 -15.68 15.91
N SER A 32 -15.02 -14.53 16.42
CA SER A 32 -15.50 -13.20 16.02
C SER A 32 -14.36 -12.20 16.14
N TYR A 33 -14.40 -11.11 15.36
CA TYR A 33 -13.41 -10.05 15.44
C TYR A 33 -13.51 -9.26 16.76
N GLU A 34 -14.73 -9.07 17.27
CA GLU A 34 -15.01 -8.38 18.53
C GLU A 34 -14.25 -8.99 19.72
N GLN A 35 -14.13 -10.32 19.77
CA GLN A 35 -13.34 -11.00 20.79
C GLN A 35 -11.86 -10.61 20.74
N THR A 36 -11.28 -10.48 19.54
CA THR A 36 -9.90 -10.00 19.37
C THR A 36 -9.77 -8.55 19.81
N TYR A 37 -10.74 -7.70 19.48
CA TYR A 37 -10.72 -6.29 19.85
C TYR A 37 -10.83 -6.09 21.37
N LYS A 38 -11.53 -6.98 22.08
CA LYS A 38 -11.72 -6.91 23.53
C LYS A 38 -10.62 -7.60 24.35
N ASP A 39 -9.72 -8.36 23.72
CA ASP A 39 -8.65 -9.06 24.45
C ASP A 39 -7.66 -8.03 25.05
N PRO A 40 -7.51 -7.97 26.39
CA PRO A 40 -6.59 -7.02 27.02
C PRO A 40 -5.11 -7.30 26.70
N ASN A 41 -4.76 -8.47 26.16
CA ASN A 41 -3.39 -8.83 25.79
C ASN A 41 -3.01 -8.43 24.36
N VAL A 42 -3.91 -7.77 23.63
CA VAL A 42 -3.68 -7.32 22.25
C VAL A 42 -3.47 -5.82 22.23
N ASP A 43 -2.29 -5.35 21.83
CA ASP A 43 -1.99 -3.92 21.74
C ASP A 43 -2.39 -3.30 20.39
N ILE A 44 -2.21 -4.08 19.32
CA ILE A 44 -2.44 -3.67 17.93
C ILE A 44 -3.22 -4.73 17.16
N ILE A 45 -4.11 -4.28 16.26
CA ILE A 45 -4.86 -5.12 15.33
C ILE A 45 -4.32 -4.91 13.92
N TYR A 46 -3.92 -6.00 13.25
CA TYR A 46 -3.74 -6.02 11.80
C TYR A 46 -5.06 -6.43 11.12
N ILE A 47 -5.59 -5.56 10.26
CA ILE A 47 -6.86 -5.79 9.55
C ILE A 47 -6.55 -6.23 8.12
N GLY A 48 -6.72 -7.52 7.84
CA GLY A 48 -6.54 -8.13 6.51
C GLY A 48 -7.84 -8.62 5.86
N THR A 49 -8.98 -8.02 6.22
CA THR A 49 -10.30 -8.36 5.63
C THR A 49 -10.45 -7.82 4.21
N PRO A 50 -11.52 -8.17 3.44
CA PRO A 50 -11.82 -7.47 2.20
C PRO A 50 -12.02 -5.96 2.40
N HIS A 51 -11.73 -5.15 1.36
CA HIS A 51 -11.69 -3.67 1.44
C HIS A 51 -12.95 -3.05 2.04
N ALA A 52 -14.13 -3.59 1.68
CA ALA A 52 -15.42 -3.08 2.14
C ALA A 52 -15.63 -3.16 3.67
N PHE A 53 -14.85 -3.99 4.37
CA PHE A 53 -14.93 -4.16 5.81
C PHE A 53 -13.88 -3.37 6.58
N HIS A 54 -12.91 -2.75 5.90
CA HIS A 54 -11.80 -2.05 6.56
C HIS A 54 -12.29 -0.96 7.50
N THR A 55 -13.18 -0.07 7.02
CA THR A 55 -13.69 1.07 7.81
C THR A 55 -14.30 0.61 9.12
N GLN A 56 -15.27 -0.31 9.08
CA GLN A 56 -15.95 -0.76 10.29
C GLN A 56 -15.00 -1.50 11.23
N ASN A 57 -14.16 -2.39 10.70
CA ASN A 57 -13.19 -3.13 11.52
C ASN A 57 -12.18 -2.18 12.19
N CYS A 58 -11.76 -1.11 11.51
CA CYS A 58 -10.90 -0.09 12.09
C CYS A 58 -11.62 0.63 13.24
N LEU A 59 -12.83 1.13 12.99
CA LEU A 59 -13.61 1.85 13.99
C LEU A 59 -13.90 0.99 15.23
N ASP A 60 -14.24 -0.28 15.05
CA ASP A 60 -14.50 -1.22 16.14
C ASP A 60 -13.25 -1.49 16.98
N ALA A 61 -12.09 -1.68 16.34
CA ALA A 61 -10.81 -1.85 17.03
C ALA A 61 -10.40 -0.57 17.79
N ILE A 62 -10.51 0.59 17.15
CA ILE A 62 -10.23 1.90 17.74
C ILE A 62 -11.16 2.17 18.93
N ALA A 63 -12.45 1.82 18.84
CA ALA A 63 -13.39 1.98 19.95
C ALA A 63 -12.94 1.22 21.22
N GLN A 64 -12.28 0.07 21.05
CA GLN A 64 -11.67 -0.70 22.14
C GLN A 64 -10.27 -0.20 22.56
N GLY A 65 -9.79 0.90 21.98
CA GLY A 65 -8.49 1.49 22.30
C GLY A 65 -7.30 0.75 21.70
N LYS A 66 -7.52 -0.03 20.63
CA LYS A 66 -6.43 -0.75 19.95
C LYS A 66 -5.76 0.14 18.91
N HIS A 67 -4.44 -0.01 18.79
CA HIS A 67 -3.73 0.48 17.62
C HIS A 67 -4.15 -0.33 16.38
N VAL A 68 -4.06 0.26 15.20
CA VAL A 68 -4.51 -0.38 13.95
C VAL A 68 -3.47 -0.27 12.84
N LEU A 69 -3.14 -1.41 12.24
CA LEU A 69 -2.49 -1.50 10.93
C LEU A 69 -3.51 -2.11 9.95
N CYS A 70 -4.05 -1.31 9.04
CA CYS A 70 -5.07 -1.78 8.11
C CYS A 70 -4.49 -2.03 6.72
N GLU A 71 -4.80 -3.18 6.12
CA GLU A 71 -4.43 -3.47 4.73
C GLU A 71 -4.88 -2.37 3.77
N LYS A 72 -4.15 -2.29 2.65
CA LYS A 72 -4.52 -1.43 1.55
C LYS A 72 -5.66 -2.06 0.71
N ALA A 73 -6.39 -1.32 -0.12
CA ALA A 73 -6.55 0.12 0.00
C ALA A 73 -7.18 0.42 1.37
N PHE A 74 -6.70 1.47 2.05
CA PHE A 74 -7.07 1.74 3.45
C PHE A 74 -8.58 1.67 3.71
N THR A 75 -9.37 2.31 2.85
CA THR A 75 -10.84 2.23 2.82
C THR A 75 -11.32 2.38 1.37
N LEU A 76 -12.63 2.25 1.13
CA LEU A 76 -13.20 2.39 -0.21
C LEU A 76 -13.15 3.83 -0.75
N ASN A 77 -13.08 4.84 0.11
CA ASN A 77 -13.12 6.25 -0.28
C ASN A 77 -12.53 7.17 0.78
N ALA A 78 -12.21 8.40 0.39
CA ALA A 78 -11.55 9.36 1.27
C ALA A 78 -12.42 9.83 2.47
N ARG A 79 -13.76 9.78 2.39
CA ARG A 79 -14.62 10.15 3.52
C ARG A 79 -14.46 9.13 4.65
N ASP A 80 -14.53 7.85 4.31
CA ASP A 80 -14.42 6.75 5.27
C ASP A 80 -13.00 6.71 5.88
N ALA A 81 -11.95 6.97 5.09
CA ALA A 81 -10.59 7.13 5.60
C ALA A 81 -10.50 8.24 6.66
N ARG A 82 -11.07 9.43 6.40
CA ARG A 82 -11.06 10.55 7.35
C ARG A 82 -11.79 10.20 8.65
N GLU A 83 -12.90 9.47 8.56
CA GLU A 83 -13.64 9.02 9.73
C GLU A 83 -12.78 8.13 10.63
N VAL A 84 -12.03 7.18 10.05
CA VAL A 84 -11.11 6.32 10.79
C VAL A 84 -9.97 7.11 11.43
N PHE A 85 -9.33 8.02 10.69
CA PHE A 85 -8.24 8.85 11.23
C PHE A 85 -8.71 9.76 12.36
N GLU A 86 -9.88 10.39 12.22
CA GLU A 86 -10.45 11.23 13.26
C GLU A 86 -10.83 10.43 14.52
N ALA A 87 -11.41 9.23 14.36
CA ALA A 87 -11.69 8.35 15.48
C ALA A 87 -10.40 7.92 16.22
N ALA A 88 -9.34 7.57 15.48
CA ALA A 88 -8.06 7.20 16.05
C ALA A 88 -7.43 8.37 16.83
N LYS A 89 -7.48 9.57 16.26
CA LYS A 89 -7.01 10.81 16.89
C LYS A 89 -7.77 11.12 18.19
N GLN A 90 -9.09 11.04 18.18
CA GLN A 90 -9.92 11.26 19.36
C GLN A 90 -9.66 10.24 20.47
N LYS A 91 -9.40 8.99 20.09
CA LYS A 91 -9.07 7.92 21.05
C LYS A 91 -7.62 8.00 21.55
N GLY A 92 -6.73 8.65 20.80
CA GLY A 92 -5.30 8.71 21.09
C GLY A 92 -4.57 7.41 20.76
N VAL A 93 -4.99 6.71 19.70
CA VAL A 93 -4.35 5.46 19.24
C VAL A 93 -3.69 5.63 17.89
N PHE A 94 -2.60 4.90 17.66
CA PHE A 94 -1.97 4.78 16.36
C PHE A 94 -2.87 4.11 15.32
N VAL A 95 -2.91 4.67 14.11
CA VAL A 95 -3.50 4.04 12.93
C VAL A 95 -2.62 4.27 11.70
N MET A 96 -2.49 3.25 10.84
CA MET A 96 -1.72 3.36 9.60
C MET A 96 -2.31 2.45 8.50
N GLU A 97 -2.26 2.92 7.25
CA GLU A 97 -2.42 2.06 6.08
C GLU A 97 -1.15 1.20 5.87
N ALA A 98 -1.32 -0.10 5.67
CA ALA A 98 -0.26 -1.06 5.36
C ALA A 98 0.21 -0.94 3.90
N MET A 99 0.67 0.26 3.52
CA MET A 99 1.32 0.50 2.24
C MET A 99 2.79 0.08 2.31
N TRP A 100 3.01 -1.22 2.52
CA TRP A 100 4.30 -1.89 2.72
C TRP A 100 5.41 -1.43 1.75
N THR A 101 5.09 -1.13 0.50
CA THR A 101 6.05 -0.65 -0.52
C THR A 101 6.83 0.58 -0.04
N ARG A 102 6.23 1.48 0.74
CA ARG A 102 6.90 2.68 1.28
C ARG A 102 8.06 2.35 2.23
N PHE A 103 8.04 1.17 2.84
CA PHE A 103 8.99 0.77 3.88
C PHE A 103 10.23 0.06 3.32
N PHE A 104 10.25 -0.27 2.03
CA PHE A 104 11.40 -0.90 1.39
C PHE A 104 12.62 0.02 1.46
N PRO A 105 13.81 -0.48 1.85
CA PRO A 105 15.06 0.30 1.82
C PRO A 105 15.35 0.91 0.45
N LEU A 106 14.95 0.22 -0.61
CA LEU A 106 15.00 0.70 -1.99
C LEU A 106 14.24 2.02 -2.15
N VAL A 107 13.00 2.09 -1.67
CA VAL A 107 12.13 3.27 -1.82
C VAL A 107 12.65 4.44 -0.99
N LYS A 108 13.19 4.17 0.22
CA LYS A 108 13.84 5.18 1.04
C LYS A 108 15.10 5.75 0.36
N THR A 109 15.93 4.87 -0.20
CA THR A 109 17.15 5.27 -0.92
C THR A 109 16.80 6.08 -2.17
N LEU A 110 15.82 5.63 -2.95
CA LEU A 110 15.37 6.32 -4.15
C LEU A 110 14.84 7.71 -3.83
N GLN A 111 14.02 7.88 -2.79
CA GLN A 111 13.54 9.20 -2.36
C GLN A 111 14.69 10.14 -1.99
N LYS A 112 15.70 9.66 -1.26
CA LYS A 112 16.90 10.44 -0.94
C LYS A 112 17.63 10.88 -2.22
N LEU A 113 17.87 9.94 -3.14
CA LEU A 113 18.56 10.23 -4.40
C LEU A 113 17.81 11.25 -5.27
N VAL A 114 16.49 11.18 -5.29
CA VAL A 114 15.63 12.04 -6.10
C VAL A 114 15.44 13.42 -5.47
N HIS A 115 15.11 13.49 -4.19
CA HIS A 115 14.69 14.72 -3.52
C HIS A 115 15.83 15.49 -2.88
N GLU A 116 16.83 14.80 -2.34
CA GLU A 116 17.95 15.42 -1.61
C GLU A 116 19.19 15.54 -2.49
N GLU A 117 19.64 14.42 -3.06
CA GLU A 117 20.88 14.38 -3.87
C GLU A 117 20.65 14.84 -5.31
N LYS A 118 19.40 14.92 -5.75
CA LYS A 118 18.98 15.32 -7.11
C LYS A 118 19.79 14.61 -8.20
N VAL A 119 19.94 13.29 -8.11
CA VAL A 119 20.77 12.52 -9.06
C VAL A 119 20.23 12.51 -10.49
N VAL A 120 19.01 12.99 -10.74
CA VAL A 120 18.45 13.21 -12.08
C VAL A 120 18.00 14.67 -12.26
N GLY A 121 18.51 15.59 -11.45
CA GLY A 121 18.06 16.97 -11.40
C GLY A 121 16.66 17.09 -10.80
N ASP A 122 15.90 18.10 -11.22
CA ASP A 122 14.51 18.26 -10.77
C ASP A 122 13.59 17.27 -11.50
N VAL A 123 12.83 16.47 -10.75
CA VAL A 123 11.84 15.55 -11.34
C VAL A 123 10.73 16.34 -12.01
N ILE A 124 10.45 16.02 -13.28
CA ILE A 124 9.44 16.67 -14.10
C ILE A 124 8.26 15.73 -14.36
N ARG A 125 8.52 14.43 -14.56
CA ARG A 125 7.46 13.48 -14.90
C ARG A 125 7.74 12.10 -14.33
N VAL A 126 6.67 11.42 -13.92
CA VAL A 126 6.72 10.02 -13.49
C VAL A 126 5.69 9.23 -14.27
N PHE A 127 6.13 8.16 -14.92
CA PHE A 127 5.24 7.13 -15.46
C PHE A 127 5.31 5.91 -14.57
N CYS A 128 4.17 5.35 -14.14
CA CYS A 128 4.15 4.09 -13.41
C CYS A 128 2.94 3.26 -13.82
N ASP A 129 3.17 2.00 -14.14
CA ASP A 129 2.12 1.02 -14.41
C ASP A 129 2.16 -0.10 -13.37
N PHE A 130 0.98 -0.57 -12.98
CA PHE A 130 0.85 -1.86 -12.30
C PHE A 130 -0.34 -2.63 -12.83
N ALA A 131 -0.02 -3.66 -13.58
CA ALA A 131 -0.94 -4.57 -14.20
C ALA A 131 -0.56 -6.03 -13.91
N MET A 132 -1.58 -6.83 -13.67
CA MET A 132 -1.46 -8.28 -13.53
C MET A 132 -2.58 -8.93 -14.32
N ASN A 133 -2.26 -9.93 -15.15
CA ASN A 133 -3.31 -10.78 -15.70
C ASN A 133 -3.86 -11.65 -14.58
N MET A 134 -5.02 -11.27 -14.02
CA MET A 134 -5.65 -11.94 -12.90
C MET A 134 -6.58 -13.08 -13.33
N HIS A 135 -6.72 -13.31 -14.65
CA HIS A 135 -7.58 -14.34 -15.22
C HIS A 135 -9.01 -14.29 -14.64
N LEU A 136 -9.61 -13.10 -14.57
CA LEU A 136 -10.92 -12.89 -13.93
C LEU A 136 -12.06 -13.69 -14.61
N GLU A 137 -11.88 -14.05 -15.87
CA GLU A 137 -12.76 -14.96 -16.61
C GLU A 137 -12.81 -16.37 -16.01
N SER A 138 -11.75 -16.81 -15.32
CA SER A 138 -11.67 -18.12 -14.66
C SER A 138 -12.31 -18.15 -13.26
N LEU A 139 -12.69 -16.98 -12.73
CA LEU A 139 -13.19 -16.83 -11.36
C LEU A 139 -14.72 -16.80 -11.33
N GLY A 140 -15.30 -17.47 -10.32
CA GLY A 140 -16.73 -17.43 -10.03
C GLY A 140 -17.21 -16.02 -9.62
N PRO A 141 -18.53 -15.76 -9.67
CA PRO A 141 -19.10 -14.44 -9.40
C PRO A 141 -18.86 -13.95 -7.97
N GLU A 142 -18.77 -14.86 -6.99
CA GLU A 142 -18.52 -14.54 -5.58
C GLU A 142 -17.07 -14.15 -5.27
N SER A 143 -16.17 -14.19 -6.27
CA SER A 143 -14.78 -13.80 -6.07
C SER A 143 -14.69 -12.34 -5.64
N ARG A 144 -13.90 -12.05 -4.60
CA ARG A 144 -13.60 -10.67 -4.17
C ARG A 144 -12.99 -9.79 -5.28
N LEU A 145 -12.46 -10.40 -6.33
CA LEU A 145 -11.88 -9.69 -7.48
C LEU A 145 -12.93 -9.32 -8.54
N LYS A 146 -14.16 -9.81 -8.41
CA LYS A 146 -15.29 -9.55 -9.32
C LYS A 146 -16.49 -8.90 -8.64
N ASN A 147 -16.56 -8.94 -7.30
CA ASN A 147 -17.70 -8.43 -6.56
C ASN A 147 -17.48 -6.94 -6.16
N PRO A 148 -18.20 -5.98 -6.77
CA PRO A 148 -18.07 -4.56 -6.43
C PRO A 148 -18.37 -4.26 -4.96
N ALA A 149 -19.27 -5.03 -4.34
CA ALA A 149 -19.64 -4.86 -2.92
C ALA A 149 -18.49 -5.18 -1.96
N LEU A 150 -17.43 -5.87 -2.44
CA LEU A 150 -16.22 -6.15 -1.68
C LEU A 150 -15.06 -5.19 -2.02
N GLY A 151 -15.30 -4.18 -2.85
CA GLY A 151 -14.27 -3.25 -3.32
C GLY A 151 -13.37 -3.84 -4.41
N ALA A 152 -13.93 -4.69 -5.27
CA ALA A 152 -13.26 -5.18 -6.48
C ALA A 152 -12.92 -4.01 -7.41
N GLY A 153 -11.82 -4.16 -8.15
CA GLY A 153 -11.37 -3.12 -9.08
C GLY A 153 -9.86 -3.08 -9.22
N SER A 154 -9.38 -2.69 -10.40
CA SER A 154 -7.96 -2.47 -10.66
C SER A 154 -7.42 -1.37 -9.75
N LEU A 155 -8.14 -0.25 -9.62
CA LEU A 155 -7.71 0.92 -8.86
C LEU A 155 -7.38 0.59 -7.41
N LEU A 156 -8.36 0.08 -6.66
CA LEU A 156 -8.20 -0.19 -5.22
C LEU A 156 -7.29 -1.40 -4.96
N ASN A 157 -7.28 -2.40 -5.84
CA ASN A 157 -6.49 -3.61 -5.62
C ASN A 157 -5.00 -3.41 -5.95
N ILE A 158 -4.68 -2.74 -7.07
CA ILE A 158 -3.31 -2.58 -7.58
C ILE A 158 -2.94 -1.15 -8.03
N GLY A 159 -3.89 -0.33 -8.49
CA GLY A 159 -3.60 1.03 -8.96
C GLY A 159 -3.09 1.98 -7.87
N ILE A 160 -3.45 1.71 -6.61
CA ILE A 160 -2.87 2.36 -5.43
C ILE A 160 -1.34 2.33 -5.36
N TYR A 161 -0.66 1.33 -5.94
CA TYR A 161 0.80 1.30 -5.94
C TYR A 161 1.39 2.23 -7.00
N SER A 162 0.80 2.28 -8.20
CA SER A 162 1.19 3.27 -9.21
C SER A 162 0.99 4.69 -8.67
N LEU A 163 -0.15 4.93 -8.00
CA LEU A 163 -0.40 6.16 -7.24
C LEU A 163 0.69 6.43 -6.20
N THR A 164 1.05 5.43 -5.39
CA THR A 164 2.10 5.57 -4.38
C THR A 164 3.43 5.98 -5.00
N TRP A 165 3.85 5.36 -6.11
CA TRP A 165 5.07 5.75 -6.81
C TRP A 165 5.02 7.20 -7.29
N GLY A 166 3.91 7.62 -7.91
CA GLY A 166 3.73 9.02 -8.31
C GLY A 166 3.84 9.99 -7.12
N LEU A 167 3.14 9.69 -6.02
CA LEU A 167 3.14 10.55 -4.83
C LEU A 167 4.54 10.68 -4.21
N VAL A 168 5.24 9.57 -3.96
CA VAL A 168 6.53 9.60 -3.25
C VAL A 168 7.71 10.12 -4.09
N THR A 169 7.54 10.25 -5.41
CA THR A 169 8.63 10.68 -6.32
C THR A 169 8.43 12.05 -6.91
N LEU A 170 7.19 12.53 -7.05
CA LEU A 170 6.89 13.87 -7.54
C LEU A 170 6.96 14.93 -6.42
N ASP A 171 6.69 14.52 -5.19
CA ASP A 171 6.70 15.39 -4.01
C ASP A 171 7.36 14.68 -2.81
N SER A 172 8.18 15.42 -2.08
CA SER A 172 8.75 14.98 -0.81
C SER A 172 7.90 15.42 0.39
N GLY A 173 6.93 16.30 0.14
CA GLY A 173 5.95 16.75 1.12
C GLY A 173 5.05 15.63 1.59
N VAL A 174 4.66 15.72 2.85
CA VAL A 174 3.82 14.75 3.58
C VAL A 174 2.85 15.51 4.47
N GLY A 175 1.65 14.97 4.69
CA GLY A 175 0.59 15.65 5.42
C GLY A 175 0.32 17.05 4.87
N GLU A 176 0.31 18.06 5.76
CA GLU A 176 0.08 19.46 5.38
C GLU A 176 1.16 20.07 4.46
N LYS A 177 2.33 19.44 4.34
CA LYS A 177 3.41 19.88 3.43
C LYS A 177 3.28 19.30 2.03
N ALA A 178 2.41 18.31 1.82
CA ALA A 178 2.19 17.71 0.51
C ALA A 178 1.41 18.68 -0.39
N GLN A 179 1.84 18.79 -1.64
CA GLN A 179 1.11 19.51 -2.67
C GLN A 179 -0.09 18.68 -3.14
N THR A 180 -1.19 19.36 -3.45
CA THR A 180 -2.39 18.73 -4.02
C THR A 180 -2.39 18.88 -5.54
N PRO A 181 -2.20 17.81 -6.32
CA PRO A 181 -2.30 17.88 -7.78
C PRO A 181 -3.75 17.98 -8.24
N LYS A 182 -3.97 18.58 -9.42
CA LYS A 182 -5.21 18.36 -10.17
C LYS A 182 -5.19 16.95 -10.75
N ILE A 183 -6.35 16.29 -10.78
CA ILE A 183 -6.47 14.89 -11.21
C ILE A 183 -7.36 14.84 -12.45
N ALA A 184 -6.86 14.17 -13.50
CA ALA A 184 -7.67 13.71 -14.63
C ALA A 184 -7.61 12.19 -14.68
N ALA A 185 -8.75 11.52 -14.71
CA ALA A 185 -8.79 10.05 -14.65
C ALA A 185 -9.88 9.46 -15.54
N ALA A 186 -9.64 8.24 -16.00
CA ALA A 186 -10.60 7.44 -16.77
C ALA A 186 -10.49 5.96 -16.37
N GLN A 187 -11.61 5.25 -16.47
CA GLN A 187 -11.69 3.83 -16.14
C GLN A 187 -12.42 3.06 -17.24
N THR A 188 -12.00 1.81 -17.44
CA THR A 188 -12.74 0.82 -18.24
C THR A 188 -13.45 -0.13 -17.30
N LEU A 189 -14.78 -0.15 -17.35
CA LEU A 189 -15.61 -0.97 -16.47
C LEU A 189 -16.11 -2.23 -17.18
N VAL A 190 -16.14 -3.35 -16.46
CA VAL A 190 -16.80 -4.60 -16.83
C VAL A 190 -17.65 -5.02 -15.64
N ASP A 191 -18.96 -5.19 -15.84
CA ASP A 191 -19.93 -5.53 -14.79
C ASP A 191 -19.86 -4.62 -13.54
N GLY A 192 -19.57 -3.33 -13.75
CA GLY A 192 -19.44 -2.35 -12.68
C GLY A 192 -18.10 -2.38 -11.91
N VAL A 193 -17.16 -3.23 -12.30
CA VAL A 193 -15.79 -3.30 -11.76
C VAL A 193 -14.81 -2.66 -12.74
N ASP A 194 -13.91 -1.81 -12.27
CA ASP A 194 -12.86 -1.27 -13.14
C ASP A 194 -11.80 -2.32 -13.46
N TYR A 195 -11.65 -2.65 -14.74
CA TYR A 195 -10.60 -3.54 -15.23
C TYR A 195 -9.31 -2.79 -15.54
N ALA A 196 -9.44 -1.50 -15.86
CA ALA A 196 -8.31 -0.62 -16.10
C ALA A 196 -8.60 0.76 -15.54
N SER A 197 -7.56 1.40 -15.00
CA SER A 197 -7.58 2.78 -14.54
C SER A 197 -6.39 3.53 -15.11
N SER A 198 -6.61 4.76 -15.57
CA SER A 198 -5.57 5.70 -16.02
C SER A 198 -5.76 7.03 -15.31
N ILE A 199 -4.69 7.53 -14.70
CA ILE A 199 -4.70 8.71 -13.84
C ILE A 199 -3.56 9.62 -14.24
N ILE A 200 -3.86 10.90 -14.43
CA ILE A 200 -2.89 11.96 -14.60
C ILE A 200 -2.95 12.85 -13.36
N LEU A 201 -1.80 13.00 -12.69
CA LEU A 201 -1.59 13.97 -11.63
C LEU A 201 -0.90 15.21 -12.23
N LEU A 202 -1.46 16.39 -12.02
CA LEU A 202 -0.93 17.67 -12.51
C LEU A 202 -0.60 18.56 -11.30
N TYR A 203 0.66 18.63 -10.92
CA TYR A 203 1.10 19.43 -9.78
C TYR A 203 1.16 20.94 -10.13
N PRO A 204 0.95 21.83 -9.15
CA PRO A 204 1.02 23.28 -9.36
C PRO A 204 2.36 23.78 -9.90
N ASP A 205 3.46 23.09 -9.58
CA ASP A 205 4.82 23.39 -10.03
C ASP A 205 5.13 22.84 -11.43
N GLY A 206 4.15 22.26 -12.12
CA GLY A 206 4.24 21.76 -13.48
C GLY A 206 4.64 20.30 -13.61
N LYS A 207 4.98 19.61 -12.50
CA LYS A 207 5.28 18.18 -12.53
C LYS A 207 4.06 17.33 -12.87
N GLN A 208 4.29 16.17 -13.51
CA GLN A 208 3.21 15.29 -13.94
C GLN A 208 3.41 13.83 -13.54
N GLY A 209 2.36 13.18 -13.04
CA GLY A 209 2.29 11.74 -12.88
C GLY A 209 1.37 11.13 -13.92
N ILE A 210 1.80 10.05 -14.59
CA ILE A 210 1.00 9.24 -15.52
C ILE A 210 0.95 7.83 -14.96
N LEU A 211 -0.17 7.47 -14.35
CA LEU A 211 -0.27 6.33 -13.45
C LEU A 211 -1.39 5.42 -13.95
N THR A 212 -1.04 4.16 -14.23
CA THR A 212 -1.97 3.21 -14.82
C THR A 212 -2.05 1.92 -14.01
N SER A 213 -3.19 1.24 -14.15
CA SER A 213 -3.36 -0.12 -13.66
C SER A 213 -4.30 -0.92 -14.54
N ASN A 214 -4.10 -2.24 -14.57
CA ASN A 214 -4.91 -3.14 -15.40
C ASN A 214 -4.93 -4.59 -14.85
N VAL A 215 -6.08 -5.27 -14.90
CA VAL A 215 -6.22 -6.66 -14.39
C VAL A 215 -6.20 -7.75 -15.46
N SER A 216 -5.97 -7.37 -16.72
CA SER A 216 -6.01 -8.24 -17.91
C SER A 216 -4.66 -8.36 -18.62
N VAL A 217 -3.68 -7.50 -18.30
CA VAL A 217 -2.33 -7.55 -18.88
C VAL A 217 -1.27 -7.59 -17.78
N LYS A 218 -0.02 -7.89 -18.14
CA LYS A 218 1.11 -7.93 -17.21
C LYS A 218 2.08 -6.80 -17.51
N THR A 219 2.36 -5.96 -16.51
CA THR A 219 3.41 -4.94 -16.63
C THR A 219 4.78 -5.61 -16.84
N PRO A 220 5.63 -5.07 -17.73
CA PRO A 220 7.04 -5.45 -17.81
C PRO A 220 7.80 -5.26 -16.49
N THR A 221 9.04 -5.76 -16.43
CA THR A 221 9.87 -5.65 -15.22
C THR A 221 10.17 -4.21 -14.83
N GLY A 222 10.50 -3.36 -15.80
CA GLY A 222 10.61 -1.91 -15.63
C GLY A 222 9.22 -1.28 -15.60
N PHE A 223 8.68 -1.10 -14.39
CA PHE A 223 7.28 -0.70 -14.20
C PHE A 223 7.11 0.80 -13.90
N CYS A 224 8.18 1.47 -13.44
CA CYS A 224 8.16 2.89 -13.09
C CYS A 224 9.36 3.60 -13.71
N ARG A 225 9.12 4.74 -14.35
CA ARG A 225 10.13 5.64 -14.91
C ARG A 225 9.97 7.02 -14.32
N ILE A 226 11.01 7.50 -13.65
CA ILE A 226 11.08 8.82 -13.02
C ILE A 226 12.02 9.66 -13.87
N GLU A 227 11.52 10.75 -14.44
CA GLU A 227 12.23 11.58 -15.40
C GLU A 227 12.49 12.95 -14.78
N GLY A 228 13.77 13.34 -14.74
CA GLY A 228 14.19 14.66 -14.30
C GLY A 228 14.97 15.41 -15.37
N THR A 229 15.41 16.62 -15.04
CA THR A 229 16.13 17.49 -15.99
C THR A 229 17.46 16.91 -16.48
N ASP A 230 18.12 16.09 -15.68
CA ASP A 230 19.49 15.63 -15.92
C ASP A 230 19.58 14.12 -16.23
N GLY A 231 18.43 13.45 -16.30
CA GLY A 231 18.38 12.00 -16.51
C GLY A 231 17.06 11.36 -16.14
N TYR A 232 17.06 10.04 -15.99
CA TYR A 232 15.90 9.28 -15.55
C TYR A 232 16.30 8.06 -14.73
N ILE A 233 15.33 7.55 -13.96
CA ILE A 233 15.44 6.32 -13.17
C ILE A 233 14.42 5.32 -13.69
N ILE A 234 14.83 4.07 -13.89
CA ILE A 234 13.93 2.95 -14.12
C ILE A 234 13.90 2.09 -12.87
N VAL A 235 12.72 1.93 -12.26
CA VAL A 235 12.50 1.00 -11.15
C VAL A 235 12.02 -0.33 -11.72
N GLU A 236 12.64 -1.40 -11.24
CA GLU A 236 12.41 -2.75 -11.72
C GLU A 236 11.90 -3.66 -10.61
N GLY A 237 11.08 -4.63 -10.99
CA GLY A 237 10.57 -5.67 -10.09
C GLY A 237 9.52 -6.54 -10.76
N PRO A 238 9.12 -7.66 -10.12
CA PRO A 238 8.04 -8.51 -10.62
C PRO A 238 6.66 -7.83 -10.59
N ALA A 239 6.50 -6.73 -9.84
CA ALA A 239 5.27 -5.96 -9.68
C ALA A 239 5.56 -4.56 -9.10
N GLY A 240 4.67 -3.59 -9.33
CA GLY A 240 4.77 -2.24 -8.77
C GLY A 240 4.75 -2.19 -7.23
N SER A 241 4.22 -3.24 -6.59
CA SER A 241 4.25 -3.41 -5.14
C SER A 241 5.53 -4.05 -4.60
N VAL A 242 6.38 -4.60 -5.47
CA VAL A 242 7.51 -5.46 -5.13
C VAL A 242 8.76 -5.00 -5.91
N PRO A 243 9.30 -3.79 -5.64
CA PRO A 243 10.53 -3.34 -6.29
C PRO A 243 11.73 -4.21 -5.85
N VAL A 244 12.71 -4.39 -6.74
CA VAL A 244 13.94 -5.15 -6.47
C VAL A 244 15.22 -4.36 -6.76
N SER A 245 15.19 -3.50 -7.78
CA SER A 245 16.30 -2.65 -8.15
C SER A 245 15.80 -1.37 -8.81
N PHE A 246 16.69 -0.40 -8.95
CA PHE A 246 16.51 0.68 -9.90
C PHE A 246 17.82 1.04 -10.56
N THR A 247 17.75 1.60 -11.76
CA THR A 247 18.93 2.05 -12.52
C THR A 247 18.79 3.53 -12.83
N VAL A 248 19.82 4.30 -12.49
CA VAL A 248 19.91 5.74 -12.75
C VAL A 248 20.69 5.96 -14.05
N TYR A 249 20.11 6.70 -14.98
CA TYR A 249 20.71 7.09 -16.27
C TYR A 249 20.85 8.60 -16.32
N LYS A 250 22.03 9.11 -16.66
CA LYS A 250 22.25 10.53 -16.95
C LYS A 250 22.04 10.78 -18.45
N ASN A 251 21.59 11.98 -18.83
CA ASN A 251 21.24 12.30 -20.23
C ASN A 251 22.37 12.02 -21.25
N GLU A 252 23.63 12.17 -20.84
CA GLU A 252 24.80 12.00 -21.71
C GLU A 252 25.43 10.60 -21.61
N GLU A 253 24.92 9.74 -20.72
CA GLU A 253 25.47 8.42 -20.43
C GLU A 253 24.59 7.31 -21.02
N THR A 254 25.22 6.37 -21.73
CA THR A 254 24.54 5.17 -22.24
C THR A 254 24.50 4.04 -21.21
N GLU A 255 25.39 4.08 -20.22
CA GLU A 255 25.46 3.09 -19.15
C GLU A 255 24.78 3.65 -17.89
N GLY A 256 23.85 2.88 -17.32
CA GLY A 256 23.16 3.27 -16.10
C GLY A 256 23.83 2.71 -14.84
N LYS A 257 23.80 3.47 -13.75
CA LYS A 257 24.23 2.99 -12.43
C LYS A 257 23.09 2.24 -11.76
N LYS A 258 23.24 0.92 -11.62
CA LYS A 258 22.26 0.05 -10.98
C LYS A 258 22.42 0.02 -9.46
N TYR A 259 21.30 0.04 -8.75
CA TYR A 259 21.20 -0.11 -7.30
C TYR A 259 20.35 -1.35 -7.01
N GLU A 260 20.91 -2.26 -6.22
CA GLU A 260 20.28 -3.53 -5.82
C GLU A 260 20.19 -3.61 -4.30
N PHE A 261 19.17 -4.31 -3.81
CA PHE A 261 18.85 -4.37 -2.39
C PHE A 261 18.56 -5.81 -1.99
N GLU A 262 19.13 -6.23 -0.87
CA GLU A 262 18.75 -7.49 -0.27
C GLU A 262 17.31 -7.41 0.26
N ARG A 263 16.53 -8.45 -0.02
CA ARG A 263 15.19 -8.61 0.52
C ARG A 263 15.03 -10.01 1.11
N PRO A 264 15.38 -10.20 2.40
CA PRO A 264 15.05 -11.43 3.07
C PRO A 264 13.53 -11.58 3.16
N GLY A 265 12.99 -12.75 2.81
CA GLY A 265 11.55 -13.00 2.81
C GLY A 265 10.74 -12.10 1.86
N LYS A 266 9.53 -11.74 2.27
CA LYS A 266 8.58 -10.98 1.44
C LYS A 266 8.69 -9.45 1.58
N GLY A 267 9.20 -8.94 2.70
CA GLY A 267 9.35 -7.49 2.96
C GLY A 267 8.33 -6.87 3.92
N PHE A 268 7.27 -7.58 4.32
CA PHE A 268 6.25 -7.08 5.26
C PHE A 268 6.78 -6.75 6.66
N TYR A 269 7.93 -7.30 7.06
CA TYR A 269 8.49 -7.01 8.38
C TYR A 269 8.98 -5.56 8.50
N TRP A 270 9.35 -4.90 7.40
CA TRP A 270 9.79 -3.50 7.47
C TRP A 270 8.67 -2.53 7.90
N GLU A 271 7.44 -2.76 7.46
CA GLU A 271 6.29 -1.96 7.95
C GLU A 271 5.90 -2.37 9.37
N ALA A 272 5.96 -3.66 9.70
CA ALA A 272 5.65 -4.14 11.05
C ALA A 272 6.64 -3.56 12.09
N ASP A 273 7.94 -3.58 11.78
CA ASP A 273 8.98 -3.01 12.63
C ASP A 273 8.83 -1.49 12.77
N ALA A 274 8.52 -0.79 11.67
CA ALA A 274 8.30 0.65 11.71
C ALA A 274 7.10 1.02 12.60
N VAL A 275 5.99 0.30 12.48
CA VAL A 275 4.80 0.46 13.33
C VAL A 275 5.13 0.20 14.80
N ALA A 276 5.86 -0.88 15.10
CA ALA A 276 6.27 -1.20 16.47
C ALA A 276 7.14 -0.08 17.07
N VAL A 277 8.08 0.47 16.29
CA VAL A 277 8.93 1.59 16.71
C VAL A 277 8.11 2.88 16.93
N ASP A 278 7.14 3.17 16.07
CA ASP A 278 6.27 4.34 16.21
C ASP A 278 5.41 4.26 17.48
N ILE A 279 4.77 3.11 17.72
CA ILE A 279 3.96 2.88 18.92
C ILE A 279 4.81 2.92 20.18
N ALA A 280 5.98 2.26 20.19
CA ALA A 280 6.88 2.26 21.35
C ALA A 280 7.38 3.66 21.72
N ALA A 281 7.45 4.56 20.74
CA ALA A 281 7.81 5.96 20.94
C ALA A 281 6.60 6.86 21.31
N GLY A 282 5.41 6.29 21.50
CA GLY A 282 4.19 7.02 21.85
C GLY A 282 3.60 7.84 20.70
N ARG A 283 3.95 7.52 19.44
CA ARG A 283 3.38 8.21 18.27
C ARG A 283 2.01 7.65 17.92
N THR A 284 1.13 8.52 17.43
CA THR A 284 -0.20 8.16 16.94
C THR A 284 -0.28 8.11 15.41
N GLU A 285 0.81 8.48 14.72
CA GLU A 285 0.92 8.50 13.26
C GLU A 285 2.32 8.06 12.84
N SER A 286 2.45 7.48 11.65
CA SER A 286 3.75 6.99 11.17
C SER A 286 4.60 8.11 10.58
N GLN A 287 5.91 8.10 10.84
CA GLN A 287 6.84 9.04 10.20
C GLN A 287 7.10 8.73 8.72
N THR A 288 6.85 7.50 8.27
CA THR A 288 7.14 7.04 6.89
C THR A 288 5.88 7.02 6.02
N ALA A 289 4.73 6.69 6.60
CA ALA A 289 3.44 6.64 5.92
C ALA A 289 2.49 7.64 6.59
N LEU A 290 2.85 8.94 6.53
CA LEU A 290 1.97 10.01 6.99
C LEU A 290 0.71 10.01 6.11
N GLY A 291 -0.45 9.94 6.77
CA GLY A 291 -1.78 9.96 6.16
C GLY A 291 -2.15 11.30 5.55
#